data_AF-A0A960JU34-F1
#
_entry.id   AF-A0A960JU34-F1
#
_cell.length_a   1.000
_cell.length_b   1.000
_cell.length_c   1.000
_cell.angle_alpha   90.00
_cell.angle_beta   90.00
_cell.angle_gamma   90.00
#
_symmetry.space_group_name_H-M   'P 1'
#
loop_
_entity.id
_entity.type
_entity.pdbx_description
1 polymer ?
#
loop_
_entity_poly.entity_id
_entity_poly.type
_entity_poly.pdbx_seq_one_letter_code
_entity_poly.pdbx_strand_id
1 'polypeptide(L)' 'MSAPTRYRCTSCGNLTRFDVTTSRRTRAYHHFSVGGDLSVEDETVLDETVELVECRWCGPAGRVEVFDVATEPTS' A
#
# COMPACT_ATOMS: atom_id res chain seq x y z
N MET A 1 1.50 -15.76 -1.20
CA MET A 1 2.35 -14.58 -1.47
C MET A 1 1.57 -13.69 -2.43
N SER A 2 1.15 -12.50 -1.98
CA SER A 2 0.42 -11.57 -2.86
C SER A 2 1.39 -11.04 -3.93
N ALA A 3 0.97 -11.06 -5.20
CA ALA A 3 1.80 -10.53 -6.27
C ALA A 3 2.02 -9.01 -6.07
N PRO A 4 3.20 -8.46 -6.40
CA PRO A 4 3.44 -7.04 -6.26
C PRO A 4 2.53 -6.27 -7.23
N THR A 5 1.61 -5.47 -6.70
CA THR A 5 0.80 -4.53 -7.46
C THR A 5 1.69 -3.47 -8.10
N ARG A 6 1.57 -3.26 -9.42
CA ARG A 6 2.28 -2.19 -10.14
C ARG A 6 1.32 -1.09 -10.53
N TYR A 7 1.80 0.15 -10.52
CA TYR A 7 1.04 1.32 -10.94
C TYR A 7 1.70 2.00 -12.12
N ARG A 8 0.89 2.52 -13.05
CA ARG A 8 1.35 3.37 -14.15
C ARG A 8 0.47 4.61 -14.25
N CYS A 9 1.10 5.77 -14.29
CA CYS A 9 0.41 6.99 -14.71
C CYS A 9 0.37 7.05 -16.24
N THR A 10 -0.81 6.97 -16.85
CA THR A 10 -0.98 7.09 -18.31
C THR A 10 -0.86 8.53 -18.79
N SER A 11 -0.98 9.52 -17.88
CA SER A 11 -0.83 10.94 -18.21
C SER A 11 0.62 11.36 -18.46
N CYS A 12 1.59 10.83 -17.70
CA CYS A 12 3.01 11.24 -17.78
C CYS A 12 4.01 10.09 -17.94
N GLY A 13 3.55 8.84 -17.91
CA GLY A 13 4.41 7.67 -18.04
C GLY A 13 5.15 7.25 -16.77
N ASN A 14 4.85 7.86 -15.61
CA ASN A 14 5.43 7.44 -14.33
C ASN A 14 5.11 5.99 -13.99
N LEU A 15 6.09 5.27 -13.48
CA LEU A 15 6.00 3.88 -13.03
C LEU A 15 6.56 3.65 -11.62
N THR A 16 7.08 4.68 -10.95
CA THR A 16 7.94 4.49 -9.77
C THR A 16 7.56 5.32 -8.53
N ARG A 17 6.78 6.40 -8.66
CA ARG A 17 6.47 7.29 -7.53
C ARG A 17 4.98 7.62 -7.44
N PHE A 18 4.29 7.02 -6.50
CA PHE A 18 2.87 7.23 -6.28
C PHE A 18 2.61 7.49 -4.79
N ASP A 19 1.69 8.40 -4.50
CA ASP A 19 1.12 8.53 -3.18
C ASP A 19 -0.02 7.52 -3.07
N VAL A 20 0.04 6.64 -2.06
CA VAL A 20 -0.94 5.57 -1.86
C VAL A 20 -1.58 5.77 -0.50
N THR A 21 -2.91 5.89 -0.47
CA THR A 21 -3.69 5.93 0.76
C THR A 21 -4.31 4.56 0.99
N THR A 22 -4.11 4.00 2.19
CA THR A 22 -4.66 2.71 2.59
C THR A 22 -5.40 2.82 3.92
N SER A 23 -6.50 2.10 4.05
CA SER A 23 -7.07 1.76 5.34
C SER A 23 -6.58 0.39 5.77
N ARG A 24 -6.08 0.30 6.99
CA ARG A 24 -5.60 -0.95 7.58
C ARG A 24 -6.26 -1.17 8.93
N ARG A 25 -6.78 -2.39 9.13
CA ARG A 25 -7.26 -2.85 10.44
C ARG A 25 -6.27 -3.85 11.00
N THR A 26 -5.69 -3.53 12.15
CA THR A 26 -4.71 -4.39 12.83
C THR A 26 -5.18 -4.78 14.22
N ARG A 27 -4.65 -5.91 14.71
CA ARG A 27 -4.67 -6.27 16.13
C ARG A 27 -3.21 -6.28 16.58
N ALA A 28 -2.90 -5.55 17.65
CA ALA A 28 -1.56 -5.44 18.20
C ALA A 28 -1.53 -5.90 19.66
N TYR A 29 -0.47 -6.62 20.04
CA TYR A 29 -0.18 -6.98 21.43
C TYR A 29 0.65 -5.86 22.06
N HIS A 30 0.01 -5.11 22.95
CA HIS A 30 0.61 -3.96 23.63
C HIS A 30 1.24 -4.38 24.95
N HIS A 31 2.51 -4.07 25.12
CA HIS A 31 3.22 -4.17 26.38
C HIS A 31 3.53 -2.76 26.88
N PHE A 32 3.07 -2.45 28.09
CA PHE A 32 3.35 -1.18 28.75
C PHE A 32 4.41 -1.38 29.83
N SER A 33 5.41 -0.50 29.86
CA SER A 33 6.35 -0.44 30.97
C SER A 33 5.61 0.00 32.25
N VAL A 34 6.21 -0.24 33.42
CA VAL A 34 5.68 0.30 34.69
C VAL A 34 5.63 1.84 34.67
N GLY A 35 6.51 2.48 33.90
CA GLY A 35 6.54 3.93 33.68
C GLY A 35 5.52 4.45 32.66
N GLY A 36 4.80 3.55 31.97
CA GLY A 36 3.74 3.88 31.01
C GLY A 36 4.20 3.94 29.54
N ASP A 37 5.45 3.61 29.23
CA ASP A 37 5.93 3.55 27.85
C ASP A 37 5.29 2.38 27.10
N LEU A 38 4.80 2.61 25.88
CA LEU A 38 4.19 1.59 25.05
C LEU A 38 5.23 0.96 24.11
N SER A 39 5.32 -0.37 24.13
CA SER A 39 5.93 -1.20 23.10
C SER A 39 4.89 -2.11 22.48
N VAL A 40 4.88 -2.24 21.14
CA VAL A 40 4.08 -3.25 20.43
C VAL A 40 4.98 -4.44 20.16
N GLU A 41 4.69 -5.58 20.78
CA GLU A 41 5.52 -6.79 20.66
C GLU A 41 5.12 -7.67 19.47
N ASP A 42 3.84 -7.67 19.11
CA ASP A 42 3.30 -8.39 17.96
C ASP A 42 2.20 -7.55 17.30
N GLU A 43 2.15 -7.57 15.97
CA GLU A 43 1.08 -6.95 15.20
C GLU A 43 0.61 -7.88 14.09
N THR A 44 -0.69 -8.15 14.06
CA THR A 44 -1.35 -8.88 12.98
C THR A 44 -2.23 -7.93 12.18
N VAL A 45 -1.99 -7.86 10.87
CA VAL A 45 -2.89 -7.18 9.94
C VAL A 45 -4.09 -8.08 9.66
N LEU A 46 -5.28 -7.59 9.98
CA LEU A 46 -6.54 -8.32 9.79
C LEU A 46 -7.18 -8.01 8.44
N ASP A 47 -7.03 -6.77 7.98
CA ASP A 47 -7.58 -6.29 6.71
C ASP A 47 -6.76 -5.09 6.23
N GLU A 48 -6.60 -4.97 4.91
CA GLU A 48 -5.96 -3.83 4.26
C GLU A 48 -6.64 -3.56 2.93
N THR A 49 -7.07 -2.31 2.73
CA THR A 49 -7.68 -1.84 1.49
C THR A 49 -6.94 -0.62 0.99
N VAL A 50 -6.59 -0.61 -0.31
CA VAL A 50 -6.08 0.58 -1.00
C VAL A 50 -7.26 1.46 -1.38
N GLU A 51 -7.28 2.68 -0.88
CA GLU A 51 -8.37 3.63 -1.09
C GLU A 51 -8.11 4.54 -2.29
N LEU A 52 -6.86 4.97 -2.43
CA LEU A 52 -6.47 5.94 -3.46
C LEU A 52 -5.01 5.75 -3.87
N VAL A 53 -4.76 5.93 -5.16
CA VAL A 53 -3.42 5.96 -5.74
C VAL A 53 -3.31 7.19 -6.62
N GLU A 54 -2.38 8.08 -6.29
CA GLU A 54 -2.13 9.32 -7.02
C GLU A 54 -0.70 9.35 -7.57
N CYS A 55 -0.55 9.86 -8.79
CA CYS A 55 0.80 10.08 -9.34
C CYS A 55 1.43 11.28 -8.64
N ARG A 56 2.61 11.09 -8.03
CA ARG A 56 3.29 12.14 -7.25
C ARG A 56 3.56 13.44 -8.04
N TRP A 57 3.65 13.36 -9.37
CA TRP A 57 3.94 14.52 -10.22
C TRP A 57 2.71 15.16 -10.86
N CYS A 58 1.72 14.35 -11.24
CA CYS A 58 0.49 14.88 -11.82
C CYS A 58 -0.55 15.26 -10.76
N GLY A 59 -0.39 14.75 -9.53
CA GLY A 59 -1.37 14.86 -8.47
C GLY A 59 -2.74 14.33 -8.92
N PRO A 60 -3.83 15.01 -8.53
CA PRO A 60 -5.20 14.61 -8.87
C PRO A 60 -5.51 14.60 -10.38
N ALA A 61 -4.70 15.29 -11.21
CA ALA A 61 -4.89 15.32 -12.66
C ALA A 61 -4.31 14.07 -13.37
N GLY A 62 -3.51 13.27 -12.66
CA GLY A 62 -2.94 12.04 -13.20
C GLY A 62 -3.98 10.94 -13.34
N ARG A 63 -3.91 10.15 -14.42
CA ARG A 63 -4.67 8.91 -14.56
C ARG A 63 -3.77 7.74 -14.22
N VAL A 64 -4.09 7.02 -13.15
CA VAL A 64 -3.30 5.86 -12.70
C VAL A 64 -4.04 4.58 -13.01
N GLU A 65 -3.34 3.63 -13.64
CA GLU A 65 -3.79 2.27 -13.91
C GLU A 65 -3.01 1.29 -13.04
N VAL A 66 -3.72 0.27 -12.54
CA VAL A 66 -3.17 -0.81 -11.72
C VAL A 66 -2.91 -2.02 -12.61
N PHE A 67 -1.73 -2.61 -12.49
CA PHE A 67 -1.35 -3.85 -13.15
C PHE A 67 -0.99 -4.88 -12.09
N ASP A 68 -1.77 -5.96 -12.04
CA ASP A 68 -1.38 -7.14 -11.30
C ASP A 68 -0.30 -7.87 -12.10
N VAL A 69 0.82 -8.20 -11.45
CA VAL A 69 1.89 -9.02 -12.06
C VAL A 69 1.48 -10.50 -12.12
N ALA A 70 0.24 -10.84 -11.77
CA ALA A 70 -0.30 -12.18 -11.82
C ALA A 70 -0.94 -12.49 -13.19
N THR A 71 -0.17 -12.44 -14.28
CA THR A 71 -0.49 -13.20 -15.49
C THR A 71 0.79 -13.49 -16.28
N GLU A 72 1.49 -14.57 -15.92
CA GLU A 72 2.26 -15.30 -16.93
C GLU A 72 1.29 -16.24 -17.67
N PRO A 73 1.04 -16.09 -18.98
CA PRO A 73 0.99 -17.26 -19.84
C PRO A 73 2.43 -17.61 -20.18
N THR A 74 3.00 -18.59 -19.48
CA THR A 74 4.23 -19.24 -19.93
C THR A 74 4.02 -19.69 -21.39
N SER A 75 4.79 -19.13 -22.32
CA SER A 75 4.94 -19.65 -23.68
C SER A 75 6.11 -20.61 -23.74
#